data_AF-A0A2C5ZK86-F1
#
_entry.id   AF-A0A2C5ZK86-F1
#
_cell.length_a   1.000
_cell.length_b   1.000
_cell.length_c   1.000
_cell.angle_alpha   90.00
_cell.angle_beta   90.00
_cell.angle_gamma   90.00
#
_symmetry.space_group_name_H-M   'P 1'
#
loop_
_entity.id
_entity.type
_entity.pdbx_description
1 polymer ?
#
loop_
_entity_poly.entity_id
_entity_poly.type
_entity_poly.pdbx_seq_one_letter_code
_entity_poly.pdbx_strand_id
1 'polypeptide(L)'
;MEEASSHSQTPEKHVLSFSSGHSALATASPDVAAAIRHSQSSQAAFGVLSPASSPRPEDGNDSPASSRSGFSEPPNYAPRTPNHFIVQYAPPKPDAQPKDYKRYKEPKDYKNYKDHKTEHVTAHYQVQAQPTMPLDHGVSGPLYLPAAMMDDPFRVGRSVELSKLLNTHCGLPTLASAMDPKNFPFVEAPRMAQAINRGVVKLKNIPFATKRCEVIAFLGRNSKILSDSDEPVHIIMERVTSKTMDAYIEFVNLEEAMKAVDKHQYNIKIGRVSRLGDRPIEVELSSQASLMKDLFPLARGLIWDGATPHIKPYNHQFAWENFRGFISEEEMVMLIKHVEVPHRSPYSKDCPQRPYECLISTLKKFPWYATESITISHRQALYSATERLVQVLMDKIDRDSDSINLNKQLQIRLINAALSCPGFTPLMKDNIAWMLNVSEAEQRHFGQPRAAYAWRHQYSLAPKPGVPLDVIEWYIAMIRDQTHRDFLCRPHAARTELQEKGEQTDMTWGYFWAELGHNFGPQFDQMTLAKVAQIEFSAVERILSRALPRT
;
A
#
# COMPACT_ATOMS: atom_id res chain seq x y z
N MET A 1 71.55 20.33 -27.03
CA MET A 1 70.72 20.99 -28.07
C MET A 1 69.62 21.72 -27.34
N GLU A 2 69.44 22.98 -27.73
CA GLU A 2 68.55 24.02 -27.18
C GLU A 2 67.07 23.61 -27.02
N GLU A 3 66.19 24.29 -26.24
CA GLU A 3 66.35 25.30 -25.17
C GLU A 3 65.06 25.38 -24.30
N ALA A 4 65.11 26.27 -23.29
CA ALA A 4 64.07 26.83 -22.40
C ALA A 4 62.63 27.03 -23.00
N SER A 5 61.56 27.32 -22.23
CA SER A 5 61.42 28.04 -20.93
C SER A 5 60.03 27.70 -20.31
N SER A 6 59.84 27.52 -18.99
CA SER A 6 59.37 28.52 -17.97
C SER A 6 58.07 29.30 -18.35
N HIS A 7 57.15 29.76 -17.49
CA HIS A 7 56.88 29.80 -16.02
C HIS A 7 55.42 30.34 -15.84
N SER A 8 54.70 30.39 -14.69
CA SER A 8 54.80 29.81 -13.33
C SER A 8 53.49 30.05 -12.54
N GLN A 9 53.36 29.43 -11.35
CA GLN A 9 52.64 29.90 -10.13
C GLN A 9 51.12 30.19 -10.08
N THR A 10 50.46 29.50 -9.13
CA THR A 10 49.25 29.92 -8.37
C THR A 10 49.54 31.09 -7.43
N PRO A 11 48.53 31.89 -6.99
CA PRO A 11 48.08 31.71 -5.59
C PRO A 11 46.61 32.03 -5.24
N GLU A 12 46.17 31.40 -4.14
CA GLU A 12 45.29 31.89 -3.05
C GLU A 12 43.83 32.34 -3.23
N LYS A 13 43.15 32.31 -2.05
CA LYS A 13 41.72 32.49 -1.80
C LYS A 13 41.37 33.97 -1.64
N HIS A 14 40.13 34.36 -1.92
CA HIS A 14 39.46 35.35 -1.08
C HIS A 14 37.94 35.18 -1.01
N VAL A 15 37.39 35.44 0.17
CA VAL A 15 35.95 35.43 0.50
C VAL A 15 35.36 36.79 0.15
N LEU A 16 34.15 36.82 -0.43
CA LEU A 16 33.34 38.04 -0.54
C LEU A 16 31.90 37.78 -0.10
N SER A 17 31.56 38.31 1.07
CA SER A 17 30.20 38.59 1.51
C SER A 17 29.80 40.00 1.07
N PHE A 18 28.54 40.19 0.65
CA PHE A 18 27.96 41.53 0.51
C PHE A 18 26.64 41.63 1.26
N SER A 19 26.55 42.63 2.12
CA SER A 19 25.35 43.03 2.84
C SER A 19 24.56 44.07 2.03
N SER A 20 23.23 44.06 2.17
CA SER A 20 22.37 45.17 1.76
C SER A 20 21.76 45.85 2.98
N GLY A 21 22.21 47.07 3.25
CA GLY A 21 21.66 47.93 4.31
C GLY A 21 20.55 48.85 3.80
N HIS A 22 19.67 49.27 4.70
CA HIS A 22 18.61 50.24 4.43
C HIS A 22 19.17 51.64 4.09
N SER A 23 18.40 52.40 3.30
CA SER A 23 18.01 53.76 3.68
C SER A 23 16.78 54.23 2.90
N ALA A 24 15.96 55.05 3.55
CA ALA A 24 14.79 55.70 2.97
C ALA A 24 15.05 57.20 2.84
N LEU A 25 14.41 57.87 1.88
CA LEU A 25 14.01 59.26 2.02
C LEU A 25 12.86 59.58 1.05
N ALA A 26 12.01 60.53 1.44
CA ALA A 26 10.77 60.89 0.74
C ALA A 26 10.79 62.36 0.32
N THR A 27 10.04 62.72 -0.73
CA THR A 27 9.37 64.04 -0.84
C THR A 27 8.30 64.10 -1.96
N ALA A 28 7.14 64.65 -1.59
CA ALA A 28 6.22 65.52 -2.36
C ALA A 28 5.38 64.98 -3.55
N SER A 29 4.07 65.27 -3.45
CA SER A 29 3.01 65.15 -4.46
C SER A 29 2.96 66.38 -5.40
N PRO A 30 2.05 66.41 -6.42
CA PRO A 30 0.66 66.85 -6.19
C PRO A 30 -0.43 66.06 -6.92
N ASP A 31 -1.69 66.37 -6.58
CA ASP A 31 -2.94 65.73 -7.01
C ASP A 31 -3.31 65.88 -8.51
N VAL A 32 -4.13 64.95 -9.03
CA VAL A 32 -5.48 65.20 -9.61
C VAL A 32 -6.32 63.89 -9.52
N ALA A 33 -7.62 64.02 -9.25
CA ALA A 33 -8.54 62.91 -8.93
C ALA A 33 -9.20 62.20 -10.14
N ALA A 34 -9.60 60.94 -9.94
CA ALA A 34 -10.81 60.33 -10.53
C ALA A 34 -11.27 59.09 -9.73
N ALA A 35 -12.58 58.91 -9.56
CA ALA A 35 -13.16 57.93 -8.64
C ALA A 35 -13.46 56.54 -9.26
N ILE A 36 -13.27 55.46 -8.48
CA ILE A 36 -13.88 54.14 -8.72
C ILE A 36 -14.46 53.58 -7.41
N ARG A 37 -15.59 52.88 -7.52
CA ARG A 37 -16.51 52.51 -6.43
C ARG A 37 -16.01 51.30 -5.62
N HIS A 38 -16.29 51.31 -4.32
CA HIS A 38 -16.12 50.13 -3.45
C HIS A 38 -17.14 49.03 -3.79
N SER A 39 -16.66 47.77 -3.76
CA SER A 39 -17.48 46.56 -3.65
C SER A 39 -16.95 45.72 -2.48
N GLN A 40 -17.86 45.04 -1.78
CA GLN A 40 -17.66 44.54 -0.42
C GLN A 40 -16.90 43.21 -0.40
N SER A 41 -15.94 43.05 0.52
CA SER A 41 -15.38 41.75 0.90
C SER A 41 -16.08 41.22 2.15
N SER A 42 -16.72 40.05 2.03
CA SER A 42 -17.34 39.37 3.16
C SER A 42 -16.30 38.51 3.89
N GLN A 43 -15.73 39.04 4.97
CA GLN A 43 -15.03 38.22 5.97
C GLN A 43 -16.07 37.45 6.81
N ALA A 44 -15.93 36.13 6.91
CA ALA A 44 -16.68 35.32 7.86
C ALA A 44 -15.74 34.87 8.98
N ALA A 45 -15.90 35.45 10.16
CA ALA A 45 -15.08 35.18 11.34
C ALA A 45 -15.52 33.89 12.05
N PHE A 46 -14.58 33.23 12.73
CA PHE A 46 -14.86 32.11 13.63
C PHE A 46 -15.59 32.61 14.89
N GLY A 47 -16.84 32.17 15.08
CA GLY A 47 -17.59 32.41 16.31
C GLY A 47 -17.42 31.27 17.31
N VAL A 48 -16.59 31.49 18.34
CA VAL A 48 -16.56 30.64 19.54
C VAL A 48 -17.57 31.20 20.54
N LEU A 49 -18.53 30.38 20.98
CA LEU A 49 -19.43 30.72 22.09
C LEU A 49 -19.57 29.53 23.04
N SER A 50 -19.13 29.75 24.28
CA SER A 50 -19.52 28.98 25.46
C SER A 50 -20.59 29.74 26.23
N PRO A 51 -21.50 29.06 26.92
CA PRO A 51 -22.12 29.59 28.14
C PRO A 51 -21.75 28.73 29.36
N ALA A 52 -21.79 29.34 30.55
CA ALA A 52 -21.29 28.74 31.79
C ALA A 52 -22.37 28.53 32.87
N SER A 53 -22.18 27.47 33.66
CA SER A 53 -22.52 27.34 35.09
C SER A 53 -23.99 27.31 35.56
N SER A 54 -24.41 26.15 36.09
CA SER A 54 -24.94 25.98 37.47
C SER A 54 -24.96 24.49 37.89
N PRO A 55 -24.99 24.12 39.20
CA PRO A 55 -24.31 22.90 39.66
C PRO A 55 -25.17 21.80 40.34
N ARG A 56 -24.68 20.55 40.22
CA ARG A 56 -24.93 19.35 41.09
C ARG A 56 -26.36 18.75 41.10
N PRO A 57 -26.56 17.49 41.56
CA PRO A 57 -25.61 16.57 42.22
C PRO A 57 -25.31 15.26 41.45
N GLU A 58 -24.58 14.37 42.13
CA GLU A 58 -24.12 13.05 41.71
C GLU A 58 -25.27 12.06 41.49
N ASP A 59 -25.17 11.23 40.45
CA ASP A 59 -25.63 9.83 40.50
C ASP A 59 -24.89 9.03 39.42
N GLY A 60 -24.45 7.82 39.78
CA GLY A 60 -23.58 7.00 38.94
C GLY A 60 -24.32 6.17 37.90
N ASN A 61 -23.71 5.96 36.73
CA ASN A 61 -23.97 4.80 35.87
C ASN A 61 -22.83 4.60 34.87
N ASP A 62 -21.80 3.86 35.29
CA ASP A 62 -20.79 3.32 34.39
C ASP A 62 -21.45 2.35 33.39
N SER A 63 -21.38 2.67 32.10
CA SER A 63 -21.72 1.73 31.04
C SER A 63 -20.45 1.01 30.57
N PRO A 64 -20.47 -0.33 30.39
CA PRO A 64 -19.24 -1.12 30.39
C PRO A 64 -18.47 -1.02 29.08
N ALA A 65 -17.25 -0.49 29.15
CA ALA A 65 -16.25 -0.74 28.12
C ALA A 65 -15.86 -2.22 28.16
N SER A 66 -16.20 -2.99 27.13
CA SER A 66 -15.91 -4.43 27.07
C SER A 66 -14.40 -4.66 26.87
N SER A 67 -13.69 -4.82 27.98
CA SER A 67 -12.30 -5.24 28.01
C SER A 67 -12.18 -6.71 27.55
N ARG A 68 -11.68 -6.90 26.33
CA ARG A 68 -11.06 -8.16 25.90
C ARG A 68 -9.64 -7.89 25.44
N SER A 69 -8.73 -7.90 26.41
CA SER A 69 -7.29 -7.92 26.19
C SER A 69 -6.88 -9.29 25.63
N GLY A 70 -6.58 -9.33 24.33
CA GLY A 70 -5.75 -10.35 23.70
C GLY A 70 -4.70 -9.65 22.87
N PHE A 71 -3.42 -10.05 22.98
CA PHE A 71 -2.33 -9.52 22.17
C PHE A 71 -2.37 -10.11 20.75
N SER A 72 -3.48 -9.95 20.05
CA SER A 72 -3.59 -10.29 18.63
C SER A 72 -3.03 -9.16 17.77
N GLU A 73 -2.19 -9.52 16.81
CA GLU A 73 -1.85 -8.70 15.65
C GLU A 73 -3.14 -8.06 15.04
N PRO A 74 -3.11 -6.83 14.48
CA PRO A 74 -4.32 -6.20 13.96
C PRO A 74 -5.01 -7.12 12.95
N PRO A 75 -6.36 -7.26 12.99
CA PRO A 75 -7.07 -8.31 12.26
C PRO A 75 -6.85 -8.31 10.74
N ASN A 76 -6.42 -7.17 10.17
CA ASN A 76 -6.15 -7.00 8.75
C ASN A 76 -4.71 -7.41 8.33
N TYR A 77 -3.89 -7.90 9.27
CA TYR A 77 -2.60 -8.57 9.02
C TYR A 77 -2.65 -10.09 9.28
N ALA A 78 -3.80 -10.63 9.74
CA ALA A 78 -3.99 -12.04 9.99
C ALA A 78 -4.41 -12.80 8.71
N PRO A 79 -3.77 -13.94 8.35
CA PRO A 79 -4.23 -14.87 7.34
C PRO A 79 -5.53 -15.56 7.77
N ARG A 80 -6.14 -16.23 6.79
CA ARG A 80 -7.26 -17.14 7.01
C ARG A 80 -6.80 -18.35 7.80
N THR A 81 -7.60 -18.75 8.80
CA THR A 81 -7.52 -20.10 9.36
C THR A 81 -7.89 -21.13 8.26
N PRO A 82 -7.09 -22.18 8.03
CA PRO A 82 -7.39 -23.18 7.00
C PRO A 82 -8.68 -23.97 7.25
N ASN A 83 -9.16 -24.00 8.50
CA ASN A 83 -10.33 -24.76 8.93
C ASN A 83 -11.57 -23.88 9.12
N HIS A 84 -12.16 -23.42 8.02
CA HIS A 84 -13.61 -23.26 7.96
C HIS A 84 -14.15 -23.75 6.61
N PHE A 85 -14.56 -25.01 6.59
CA PHE A 85 -15.55 -25.49 5.62
C PHE A 85 -16.82 -24.67 5.82
N ILE A 86 -17.06 -23.70 4.93
CA ILE A 86 -18.41 -23.17 4.74
C ILE A 86 -19.23 -24.34 4.20
N VAL A 87 -20.18 -24.82 5.01
CA VAL A 87 -21.21 -25.76 4.55
C VAL A 87 -22.05 -25.04 3.50
N GLN A 88 -21.69 -25.24 2.23
CA GLN A 88 -22.48 -24.77 1.11
C GLN A 88 -23.80 -25.55 1.10
N TYR A 89 -24.89 -24.88 1.46
CA TYR A 89 -26.21 -25.31 1.02
C TYR A 89 -26.23 -25.24 -0.50
N ALA A 90 -26.35 -26.41 -1.14
CA ALA A 90 -26.39 -26.50 -2.60
C ALA A 90 -27.62 -25.74 -3.15
N PRO A 91 -27.46 -24.86 -4.15
CA PRO A 91 -28.61 -24.25 -4.82
C PRO A 91 -29.39 -25.30 -5.61
N PRO A 92 -30.73 -25.17 -5.73
CA PRO A 92 -31.56 -26.15 -6.42
C PRO A 92 -31.27 -26.16 -7.93
N LYS A 93 -31.28 -27.35 -8.53
CA LYS A 93 -31.17 -27.50 -9.98
C LYS A 93 -32.44 -26.97 -10.66
N PRO A 94 -32.34 -26.20 -11.75
CA PRO A 94 -33.49 -25.86 -12.58
C PRO A 94 -33.91 -27.08 -13.43
N ASP A 95 -35.16 -27.53 -13.27
CA ASP A 95 -35.78 -28.51 -14.17
C ASP A 95 -36.19 -27.84 -15.49
N ALA A 96 -35.71 -28.41 -16.60
CA ALA A 96 -36.22 -28.13 -17.94
C ALA A 96 -36.09 -29.38 -18.82
N GLN A 97 -37.06 -30.29 -18.70
CA GLN A 97 -37.27 -31.38 -19.65
C GLN A 97 -38.32 -30.95 -20.69
N PRO A 98 -38.06 -31.11 -22.00
CA PRO A 98 -39.13 -31.17 -22.99
C PRO A 98 -39.90 -32.48 -22.86
N LYS A 99 -41.20 -32.45 -23.13
CA LYS A 99 -42.07 -33.64 -23.18
C LYS A 99 -41.66 -34.50 -24.39
N ASP A 100 -41.66 -35.83 -24.28
CA ASP A 100 -42.82 -36.61 -24.75
C ASP A 100 -42.78 -38.16 -24.55
N TYR A 101 -43.98 -38.70 -24.35
CA TYR A 101 -44.50 -40.05 -24.63
C TYR A 101 -43.91 -41.37 -24.07
N LYS A 102 -44.84 -42.05 -23.35
CA LYS A 102 -45.21 -43.50 -23.36
C LYS A 102 -44.69 -44.44 -22.25
N ARG A 103 -45.58 -44.62 -21.26
CA ARG A 103 -46.31 -45.88 -20.95
C ARG A 103 -45.46 -47.12 -20.58
N TYR A 104 -45.50 -47.53 -19.31
CA TYR A 104 -46.22 -48.75 -18.88
C TYR A 104 -46.41 -48.86 -17.35
N LYS A 105 -47.43 -49.64 -16.98
CA LYS A 105 -48.07 -49.94 -15.68
C LYS A 105 -47.17 -50.13 -14.42
N GLU A 106 -47.69 -49.61 -13.30
CA GLU A 106 -47.96 -50.24 -11.98
C GLU A 106 -47.82 -51.79 -11.82
N PRO A 107 -47.76 -52.39 -10.59
CA PRO A 107 -47.93 -51.79 -9.24
C PRO A 107 -47.11 -52.37 -8.02
N LYS A 108 -47.23 -51.68 -6.86
CA LYS A 108 -47.46 -52.19 -5.47
C LYS A 108 -46.39 -52.82 -4.53
N ASP A 109 -46.40 -52.24 -3.32
CA ASP A 109 -46.53 -52.85 -1.96
C ASP A 109 -45.32 -53.20 -1.05
N TYR A 110 -45.65 -53.13 0.27
CA TYR A 110 -44.90 -53.46 1.52
C TYR A 110 -43.80 -52.46 1.97
N LYS A 111 -43.90 -51.70 3.07
CA LYS A 111 -44.26 -51.90 4.51
C LYS A 111 -43.23 -52.65 5.38
N ASN A 112 -42.79 -51.93 6.43
CA ASN A 112 -42.21 -52.38 7.72
C ASN A 112 -40.90 -53.21 7.71
N TYR A 113 -39.92 -52.78 8.52
CA TYR A 113 -39.79 -53.28 9.90
C TYR A 113 -39.04 -52.28 10.81
N LYS A 114 -39.17 -52.46 12.12
CA LYS A 114 -38.55 -51.65 13.19
C LYS A 114 -37.35 -52.35 13.85
N ASP A 115 -36.61 -51.56 14.64
CA ASP A 115 -35.83 -51.90 15.84
C ASP A 115 -34.59 -52.80 15.70
N HIS A 116 -33.41 -52.26 16.06
CA HIS A 116 -32.84 -52.53 17.40
C HIS A 116 -31.66 -51.62 17.80
N LYS A 117 -31.32 -51.71 19.10
CA LYS A 117 -30.36 -50.91 19.91
C LYS A 117 -28.91 -51.03 19.41
N THR A 118 -28.11 -49.96 19.40
CA THR A 118 -27.31 -49.38 20.51
C THR A 118 -26.24 -50.32 21.07
N GLU A 119 -24.96 -50.02 20.80
CA GLU A 119 -23.84 -50.36 21.69
C GLU A 119 -22.66 -49.40 21.48
N HIS A 120 -22.01 -49.00 22.58
CA HIS A 120 -20.80 -48.16 22.61
C HIS A 120 -19.56 -49.06 22.63
N VAL A 121 -18.51 -48.72 21.87
CA VAL A 121 -17.18 -49.34 22.04
C VAL A 121 -16.11 -48.26 22.14
N THR A 122 -15.45 -48.21 23.29
CA THR A 122 -14.27 -47.39 23.58
C THR A 122 -13.01 -48.14 23.16
N ALA A 123 -12.14 -47.53 22.36
CA ALA A 123 -10.88 -48.14 21.93
C ALA A 123 -9.68 -47.61 22.76
N HIS A 124 -9.13 -48.45 23.63
CA HIS A 124 -7.81 -48.25 24.22
C HIS A 124 -6.73 -48.66 23.22
N TYR A 125 -5.70 -47.82 23.01
CA TYR A 125 -4.46 -48.24 22.37
C TYR A 125 -3.40 -48.58 23.42
N GLN A 126 -2.84 -49.78 23.33
CA GLN A 126 -1.79 -50.26 24.23
C GLN A 126 -0.42 -49.68 23.86
N VAL A 127 0.35 -49.32 24.89
CA VAL A 127 1.78 -49.01 24.78
C VAL A 127 2.57 -50.31 24.70
N GLN A 128 3.43 -50.44 23.69
CA GLN A 128 4.43 -51.52 23.61
C GLN A 128 5.83 -50.93 23.67
N ALA A 129 6.57 -51.24 24.73
CA ALA A 129 7.95 -50.84 24.92
C ALA A 129 8.91 -51.81 24.21
N GLN A 130 10.04 -51.29 23.71
CA GLN A 130 11.18 -52.08 23.24
C GLN A 130 12.50 -51.53 23.84
N PRO A 131 13.56 -52.36 23.90
CA PRO A 131 14.46 -52.33 25.05
C PRO A 131 15.70 -51.42 24.92
N THR A 132 16.17 -50.98 26.09
CA THR A 132 17.45 -50.28 26.31
C THR A 132 18.66 -51.21 26.22
N MET A 133 19.73 -50.78 25.55
CA MET A 133 21.09 -51.33 25.65
C MET A 133 22.12 -50.16 25.62
N PRO A 134 23.38 -50.35 26.06
CA PRO A 134 24.06 -49.37 26.92
C PRO A 134 24.98 -48.33 26.24
N LEU A 135 25.34 -47.33 27.04
CA LEU A 135 26.38 -46.32 26.78
C LEU A 135 27.79 -46.92 26.84
N ASP A 136 28.67 -46.52 25.91
CA ASP A 136 30.12 -46.47 26.17
C ASP A 136 30.81 -45.33 25.38
N HIS A 137 32.06 -45.03 25.71
CA HIS A 137 32.68 -43.71 25.55
C HIS A 137 33.49 -43.50 24.25
N GLY A 138 33.24 -42.36 23.61
CA GLY A 138 34.25 -41.42 23.10
C GLY A 138 35.27 -41.86 22.04
N VAL A 139 35.07 -41.41 20.79
CA VAL A 139 36.15 -41.11 19.83
C VAL A 139 35.79 -39.85 19.04
N SER A 140 36.74 -38.92 18.90
CA SER A 140 36.60 -37.71 18.05
C SER A 140 36.68 -38.08 16.56
N GLY A 141 35.68 -37.69 15.77
CA GLY A 141 35.63 -37.92 14.31
C GLY A 141 34.84 -36.81 13.59
N PRO A 142 35.04 -36.63 12.27
CA PRO A 142 34.60 -35.42 11.56
C PRO A 142 33.08 -35.36 11.33
N LEU A 143 32.57 -34.13 11.18
CA LEU A 143 31.18 -33.81 10.86
C LEU A 143 30.74 -34.35 9.48
N TYR A 144 30.33 -35.61 9.43
CA TYR A 144 29.51 -36.13 8.34
C TYR A 144 28.06 -35.68 8.53
N LEU A 145 27.68 -34.62 7.80
CA LEU A 145 26.28 -34.27 7.59
C LEU A 145 25.58 -35.45 6.87
N PRO A 146 24.39 -35.90 7.33
CA PRO A 146 23.67 -36.99 6.66
C PRO A 146 23.32 -36.63 5.21
N ALA A 147 23.61 -37.55 4.28
CA ALA A 147 23.42 -37.36 2.84
C ALA A 147 21.94 -37.34 2.37
N ALA A 148 21.00 -37.00 3.25
CA ALA A 148 19.57 -36.95 2.99
C ALA A 148 19.10 -35.62 2.33
N MET A 149 20.01 -34.68 2.03
CA MET A 149 19.69 -33.39 1.41
C MET A 149 19.83 -33.40 -0.13
N MET A 150 19.63 -34.54 -0.80
CA MET A 150 19.77 -34.66 -2.27
C MET A 150 18.49 -34.98 -3.05
N ASP A 151 17.34 -35.17 -2.39
CA ASP A 151 16.04 -34.96 -3.06
C ASP A 151 15.70 -33.46 -3.03
N ASP A 152 16.37 -32.75 -3.91
CA ASP A 152 16.24 -31.32 -4.11
C ASP A 152 15.08 -31.06 -5.10
N PRO A 153 13.92 -30.52 -4.66
CA PRO A 153 12.74 -30.35 -5.51
C PRO A 153 12.94 -29.32 -6.62
N PHE A 154 14.07 -28.60 -6.64
CA PHE A 154 14.43 -27.62 -7.65
C PHE A 154 15.40 -28.17 -8.70
N ARG A 155 15.79 -29.47 -8.70
CA ARG A 155 16.76 -29.99 -9.70
C ARG A 155 16.28 -29.94 -11.15
N VAL A 156 14.97 -29.89 -11.40
CA VAL A 156 14.38 -29.74 -12.74
C VAL A 156 13.82 -28.33 -12.88
N GLY A 157 14.43 -27.49 -13.73
CA GLY A 157 13.89 -26.17 -14.07
C GLY A 157 14.43 -24.96 -13.29
N ARG A 158 15.65 -25.02 -12.75
CA ARG A 158 16.30 -23.84 -12.14
C ARG A 158 16.52 -22.72 -13.15
N SER A 159 16.42 -21.49 -12.65
CA SER A 159 16.95 -20.31 -13.32
C SER A 159 18.47 -20.38 -13.47
N VAL A 160 18.99 -19.62 -14.43
CA VAL A 160 20.43 -19.48 -14.65
C VAL A 160 21.07 -18.74 -13.47
N GLU A 161 20.31 -17.85 -12.84
CA GLU A 161 20.64 -17.05 -11.66
C GLU A 161 20.86 -17.95 -10.43
N LEU A 162 19.88 -18.81 -10.09
CA LEU A 162 20.03 -19.76 -8.98
C LEU A 162 21.17 -20.76 -9.26
N SER A 163 21.26 -21.24 -10.51
CA SER A 163 22.33 -22.16 -10.91
C SER A 163 23.73 -21.55 -10.74
N LYS A 164 23.90 -20.26 -11.07
CA LYS A 164 25.17 -19.52 -10.84
C LYS A 164 25.44 -19.31 -9.35
N LEU A 165 24.43 -18.95 -8.56
CA LEU A 165 24.57 -18.70 -7.13
C LEU A 165 25.02 -19.97 -6.36
N LEU A 166 24.51 -21.14 -6.75
CA LEU A 166 24.81 -22.43 -6.11
C LEU A 166 26.03 -23.16 -6.72
N ASN A 167 26.68 -22.59 -7.74
CA ASN A 167 27.85 -23.20 -8.40
C ASN A 167 29.13 -23.01 -7.57
N THR A 168 29.18 -23.64 -6.40
CA THR A 168 30.31 -23.63 -5.47
C THR A 168 30.68 -25.05 -5.05
N HIS A 169 31.88 -25.23 -4.49
CA HIS A 169 32.38 -26.55 -4.08
C HIS A 169 31.53 -27.28 -3.04
N CYS A 170 30.72 -26.56 -2.26
CA CYS A 170 29.82 -27.11 -1.24
C CYS A 170 28.33 -27.01 -1.61
N GLY A 171 27.99 -26.50 -2.81
CA GLY A 171 26.61 -26.26 -3.24
C GLY A 171 25.90 -25.09 -2.55
N LEU A 172 26.60 -24.32 -1.72
CA LEU A 172 26.09 -23.14 -1.02
C LEU A 172 26.96 -21.91 -1.33
N PRO A 173 26.37 -20.72 -1.55
CA PRO A 173 27.14 -19.48 -1.72
C PRO A 173 27.77 -19.06 -0.39
N THR A 174 28.85 -18.29 -0.46
CA THR A 174 29.36 -17.55 0.71
C THR A 174 28.37 -16.47 1.12
N LEU A 175 28.39 -16.06 2.40
CA LEU A 175 27.58 -14.95 2.90
C LEU A 175 27.78 -13.67 2.06
N ALA A 176 29.03 -13.36 1.70
CA ALA A 176 29.34 -12.21 0.85
C ALA A 176 28.74 -12.32 -0.56
N SER A 177 28.74 -13.52 -1.15
CA SER A 177 28.09 -13.76 -2.45
C SER A 177 26.57 -13.66 -2.37
N ALA A 178 25.94 -14.18 -1.30
CA ALA A 178 24.49 -14.12 -1.12
C ALA A 178 23.99 -12.69 -0.78
N MET A 179 24.76 -11.91 -0.02
CA MET A 179 24.42 -10.53 0.31
C MET A 179 24.84 -9.52 -0.78
N ASP A 180 25.53 -9.93 -1.85
CA ASP A 180 25.84 -9.04 -2.98
C ASP A 180 24.54 -8.51 -3.62
N PRO A 181 24.39 -7.20 -3.85
CA PRO A 181 23.18 -6.61 -4.44
C PRO A 181 22.74 -7.18 -5.79
N LYS A 182 23.59 -7.92 -6.52
CA LYS A 182 23.24 -8.64 -7.75
C LYS A 182 22.48 -9.95 -7.47
N ASN A 183 22.81 -10.62 -6.37
CA ASN A 183 22.29 -11.94 -5.99
C ASN A 183 21.17 -11.87 -4.94
N PHE A 184 21.17 -10.82 -4.10
CA PHE A 184 20.19 -10.66 -3.04
C PHE A 184 18.80 -10.30 -3.62
N PRO A 185 17.73 -11.05 -3.27
CA PRO A 185 16.46 -11.01 -3.99
C PRO A 185 15.42 -10.06 -3.40
N PHE A 186 15.69 -9.43 -2.25
CA PHE A 186 14.72 -8.61 -1.53
C PHE A 186 15.06 -7.11 -1.59
N VAL A 187 14.02 -6.29 -1.55
CA VAL A 187 14.08 -4.82 -1.59
C VAL A 187 13.03 -4.21 -0.65
N GLU A 188 13.31 -2.99 -0.18
CA GLU A 188 12.29 -2.12 0.42
C GLU A 188 11.49 -1.49 -0.74
N ALA A 189 10.44 -2.17 -1.21
CA ALA A 189 9.65 -1.73 -2.37
C ALA A 189 9.16 -0.26 -2.31
N PRO A 190 8.74 0.30 -1.16
CA PRO A 190 8.40 1.71 -1.05
C PRO A 190 9.57 2.64 -1.43
N ARG A 191 10.81 2.32 -1.01
CA ARG A 191 12.02 3.09 -1.31
C ARG A 191 12.43 3.03 -2.79
N MET A 192 11.94 2.05 -3.56
CA MET A 192 12.13 1.98 -5.01
C MET A 192 11.21 2.91 -5.81
N ALA A 193 10.19 3.49 -5.18
CA ALA A 193 9.36 4.51 -5.82
C ALA A 193 10.19 5.76 -6.17
N GLN A 194 9.74 6.56 -7.13
CA GLN A 194 10.45 7.75 -7.58
C GLN A 194 9.54 8.98 -7.54
N ALA A 195 10.12 10.12 -7.15
CA ALA A 195 9.51 11.42 -7.34
C ALA A 195 9.56 11.76 -8.85
N ILE A 196 8.41 11.88 -9.49
CA ILE A 196 8.31 12.19 -10.93
C ILE A 196 7.61 13.54 -11.10
N ASN A 197 8.32 14.48 -11.72
CA ASN A 197 7.78 15.79 -12.11
C ASN A 197 7.29 15.74 -13.56
N ARG A 198 6.04 16.16 -13.78
CA ARG A 198 5.39 16.24 -15.10
C ARG A 198 5.04 17.68 -15.45
N GLY A 199 4.65 17.92 -16.70
CA GLY A 199 3.94 19.16 -17.03
C GLY A 199 2.54 19.08 -16.42
N VAL A 200 2.09 20.13 -15.72
CA VAL A 200 0.80 20.10 -15.04
C VAL A 200 -0.06 21.29 -15.46
N VAL A 201 -1.31 21.03 -15.79
CA VAL A 201 -2.33 22.07 -16.02
C VAL A 201 -3.39 21.94 -14.94
N LYS A 202 -3.86 23.08 -14.41
CA LYS A 202 -4.97 23.13 -13.46
C LYS A 202 -6.22 23.70 -14.15
N LEU A 203 -7.35 23.01 -13.97
CA LEU A 203 -8.69 23.46 -14.38
C LEU A 203 -9.44 23.93 -13.14
N LYS A 204 -9.76 25.22 -13.09
CA LYS A 204 -10.54 25.84 -12.03
C LYS A 204 -12.02 25.97 -12.42
N ASN A 205 -12.88 26.12 -11.41
CA ASN A 205 -14.33 26.33 -11.57
C ASN A 205 -15.08 25.19 -12.29
N ILE A 206 -14.56 23.97 -12.26
CA ILE A 206 -15.24 22.80 -12.85
C ILE A 206 -16.61 22.55 -12.19
N PRO A 207 -17.61 22.04 -12.93
CA PRO A 207 -18.82 21.48 -12.33
C PRO A 207 -18.52 20.43 -11.27
N PHE A 208 -19.31 20.37 -10.19
CA PHE A 208 -19.10 19.34 -9.16
C PHE A 208 -19.26 17.92 -9.71
N ALA A 209 -20.14 17.75 -10.70
CA ALA A 209 -20.42 16.49 -11.37
C ALA A 209 -19.40 16.12 -12.49
N THR A 210 -18.32 16.89 -12.68
CA THR A 210 -17.37 16.65 -13.78
C THR A 210 -16.71 15.27 -13.67
N LYS A 211 -16.70 14.57 -14.80
CA LYS A 211 -16.13 13.23 -14.97
C LYS A 211 -14.77 13.31 -15.68
N ARG A 212 -13.90 12.32 -15.44
CA ARG A 212 -12.60 12.19 -16.10
C ARG A 212 -12.71 12.27 -17.64
N CYS A 213 -13.68 11.58 -18.23
CA CYS A 213 -13.86 11.56 -19.68
C CYS A 213 -14.18 12.94 -20.27
N GLU A 214 -14.90 13.80 -19.54
CA GLU A 214 -15.19 15.18 -19.96
C GLU A 214 -13.93 16.05 -19.92
N VAL A 215 -13.07 15.87 -18.91
CA VAL A 215 -11.77 16.56 -18.82
C VAL A 215 -10.86 16.17 -19.99
N ILE A 216 -10.80 14.88 -20.35
CA ILE A 216 -10.03 14.39 -21.51
C ILE A 216 -10.62 14.95 -22.82
N ALA A 217 -11.96 14.95 -22.97
CA ALA A 217 -12.63 15.49 -24.14
C ALA A 217 -12.40 17.01 -24.30
N PHE A 218 -12.39 17.77 -23.21
CA PHE A 218 -12.14 19.21 -23.16
C PHE A 218 -10.74 19.59 -23.70
N LEU A 219 -9.70 18.85 -23.31
CA LEU A 219 -8.35 19.04 -23.85
C LEU A 219 -8.26 18.63 -25.34
N GLY A 220 -8.97 17.55 -25.67
CA GLY A 220 -9.10 16.98 -27.02
C GLY A 220 -7.98 16.00 -27.36
N ARG A 221 -8.24 15.14 -28.37
CA ARG A 221 -7.40 13.98 -28.73
C ARG A 221 -5.91 14.26 -29.00
N ASN A 222 -5.55 15.49 -29.35
CA ASN A 222 -4.18 15.90 -29.63
C ASN A 222 -3.40 16.35 -28.38
N SER A 223 -4.04 16.42 -27.22
CA SER A 223 -3.35 16.72 -25.95
C SER A 223 -2.41 15.59 -25.58
N LYS A 224 -1.11 15.89 -25.40
CA LYS A 224 -0.09 14.93 -24.99
C LYS A 224 -0.11 14.72 -23.46
N ILE A 225 -1.26 14.30 -22.96
CA ILE A 225 -1.42 13.82 -21.57
C ILE A 225 -0.73 12.46 -21.39
N LEU A 226 -0.51 12.03 -20.15
CA LEU A 226 0.05 10.68 -19.90
C LEU A 226 -0.92 9.56 -20.34
N SER A 227 -0.44 8.30 -20.32
CA SER A 227 -1.30 7.15 -20.63
C SER A 227 -2.34 6.94 -19.53
N ASP A 228 -3.49 6.32 -19.85
CA ASP A 228 -4.53 6.07 -18.82
C ASP A 228 -3.99 5.26 -17.63
N SER A 229 -3.01 4.36 -17.85
CA SER A 229 -2.30 3.55 -16.84
C SER A 229 -1.51 4.38 -15.82
N ASP A 230 -1.07 5.58 -16.21
CA ASP A 230 -0.38 6.55 -15.36
C ASP A 230 -1.35 7.42 -14.54
N GLU A 231 -2.66 7.34 -14.83
CA GLU A 231 -3.72 8.09 -14.17
C GLU A 231 -3.60 9.64 -14.30
N PRO A 232 -3.45 10.21 -15.51
CA PRO A 232 -3.14 11.63 -15.76
C PRO A 232 -4.13 12.65 -15.21
N VAL A 233 -5.37 12.28 -14.91
CA VAL A 233 -6.43 13.23 -14.52
C VAL A 233 -6.79 13.04 -13.06
N HIS A 234 -6.45 14.04 -12.25
CA HIS A 234 -6.71 14.09 -10.82
C HIS A 234 -7.79 15.14 -10.52
N ILE A 235 -9.04 14.69 -10.33
CA ILE A 235 -10.11 15.59 -9.89
C ILE A 235 -10.12 15.61 -8.36
N ILE A 236 -9.74 16.75 -7.78
CA ILE A 236 -9.56 16.87 -6.33
C ILE A 236 -10.91 16.78 -5.63
N MET A 237 -10.93 16.07 -4.50
CA MET A 237 -12.09 15.93 -3.63
C MET A 237 -11.66 16.19 -2.19
N GLU A 238 -12.40 17.04 -1.47
CA GLU A 238 -12.24 17.18 -0.03
C GLU A 238 -12.76 15.90 0.66
N ARG A 239 -11.84 15.12 1.25
CA ARG A 239 -12.12 13.75 1.76
C ARG A 239 -13.12 13.68 2.90
N VAL A 240 -13.43 14.80 3.57
CA VAL A 240 -14.38 14.87 4.70
C VAL A 240 -15.80 15.23 4.24
N THR A 241 -15.92 16.08 3.21
CA THR A 241 -17.22 16.60 2.74
C THR A 241 -17.70 15.92 1.46
N SER A 242 -16.84 15.13 0.80
CA SER A 242 -16.94 14.65 -0.59
C SER A 242 -16.98 15.72 -1.68
N LYS A 243 -16.75 16.99 -1.34
CA LYS A 243 -16.90 18.10 -2.29
C LYS A 243 -15.84 18.06 -3.38
N THR A 244 -16.30 18.10 -4.64
CA THR A 244 -15.45 18.33 -5.81
C THR A 244 -14.83 19.72 -5.75
N MET A 245 -13.51 19.76 -5.92
CA MET A 245 -12.72 20.99 -6.03
C MET A 245 -12.21 21.13 -7.48
N ASP A 246 -11.03 21.70 -7.68
CA ASP A 246 -10.41 21.84 -9.00
C ASP A 246 -9.91 20.49 -9.56
N ALA A 247 -9.57 20.45 -10.85
CA ALA A 247 -8.92 19.30 -11.48
C ALA A 247 -7.50 19.63 -11.94
N TYR A 248 -6.62 18.63 -11.91
CA TYR A 248 -5.26 18.70 -12.44
C TYR A 248 -5.06 17.64 -13.52
N ILE A 249 -4.26 17.97 -14.53
CA ILE A 249 -3.91 17.05 -15.62
C ILE A 249 -2.40 17.02 -15.81
N GLU A 250 -1.84 15.81 -15.82
CA GLU A 250 -0.43 15.55 -16.09
C GLU A 250 -0.18 15.30 -17.59
N PHE A 251 0.81 16.03 -18.11
CA PHE A 251 1.31 15.98 -19.49
C PHE A 251 2.68 15.31 -19.52
N VAL A 252 3.03 14.75 -20.69
CA VAL A 252 4.32 14.06 -20.90
C VAL A 252 5.52 14.92 -20.52
N ASN A 253 5.43 16.24 -20.74
CA ASN A 253 6.42 17.25 -20.37
C ASN A 253 5.76 18.63 -20.16
N LEU A 254 6.55 19.62 -19.73
CA LEU A 254 6.09 21.00 -19.49
C LEU A 254 5.66 21.73 -20.78
N GLU A 255 6.34 21.51 -21.90
CA GLU A 255 6.08 22.17 -23.17
C GLU A 255 4.65 21.88 -23.69
N GLU A 256 4.21 20.62 -23.56
CA GLU A 256 2.86 20.20 -23.94
C GLU A 256 1.77 20.75 -23.01
N ALA A 257 2.09 20.94 -21.72
CA ALA A 257 1.21 21.65 -20.78
C ALA A 257 1.07 23.14 -21.16
N MET A 258 2.18 23.81 -21.53
CA MET A 258 2.16 25.19 -22.01
C MET A 258 1.31 25.34 -23.28
N LYS A 259 1.51 24.47 -24.29
CA LYS A 259 0.71 24.46 -25.52
C LYS A 259 -0.79 24.32 -25.26
N ALA A 260 -1.19 23.53 -24.26
CA ALA A 260 -2.59 23.37 -23.88
C ALA A 260 -3.19 24.67 -23.29
N VAL A 261 -2.41 25.39 -22.45
CA VAL A 261 -2.80 26.69 -21.88
C VAL A 261 -2.83 27.77 -22.95
N ASP A 262 -1.82 27.86 -23.82
CA ASP A 262 -1.75 28.84 -24.91
C ASP A 262 -2.92 28.69 -25.90
N LYS A 263 -3.28 27.44 -26.24
CA LYS A 263 -4.47 27.12 -27.05
C LYS A 263 -5.76 27.63 -26.39
N HIS A 264 -5.90 27.46 -25.07
CA HIS A 264 -7.07 27.98 -24.34
C HIS A 264 -7.10 29.51 -24.31
N GLN A 265 -5.97 30.17 -24.04
CA GLN A 265 -5.87 31.64 -24.07
C GLN A 265 -6.15 32.21 -25.46
N TYR A 266 -5.66 31.55 -26.52
CA TYR A 266 -5.97 31.91 -27.90
C TYR A 266 -7.46 31.80 -28.19
N ASN A 267 -8.11 30.69 -27.77
CA ASN A 267 -9.55 30.52 -27.91
C ASN A 267 -10.34 31.64 -27.21
N ILE A 268 -9.96 32.02 -25.98
CA ILE A 268 -10.57 33.17 -25.27
C ILE A 268 -10.39 34.47 -26.07
N LYS A 269 -9.19 34.75 -26.59
CA LYS A 269 -8.90 35.96 -27.38
C LYS A 269 -9.75 36.07 -28.65
N ILE A 270 -10.12 34.94 -29.29
CA ILE A 270 -11.03 34.89 -30.43
C ILE A 270 -12.53 34.75 -30.04
N GLY A 271 -12.88 35.01 -28.78
CA GLY A 271 -14.26 34.97 -28.27
C GLY A 271 -14.83 33.57 -28.00
N ARG A 272 -14.02 32.51 -28.12
CA ARG A 272 -14.42 31.12 -27.87
C ARG A 272 -14.13 30.71 -26.42
N VAL A 273 -15.10 30.98 -25.54
CA VAL A 273 -15.07 30.54 -24.14
C VAL A 273 -15.03 29.01 -24.06
N SER A 274 -14.02 28.45 -23.39
CA SER A 274 -13.95 27.00 -23.13
C SER A 274 -14.85 26.65 -21.94
N ARG A 275 -15.65 25.58 -22.06
CA ARG A 275 -16.66 25.18 -21.06
C ARG A 275 -16.61 23.69 -20.75
N LEU A 276 -17.02 23.32 -19.54
CA LEU A 276 -17.42 21.96 -19.15
C LEU A 276 -18.88 22.04 -18.68
N GLY A 277 -19.77 21.34 -19.40
CA GLY A 277 -21.20 21.63 -19.36
C GLY A 277 -21.46 23.11 -19.62
N ASP A 278 -22.31 23.74 -18.80
CA ASP A 278 -22.62 25.17 -18.93
C ASP A 278 -21.56 26.09 -18.30
N ARG A 279 -20.62 25.57 -17.49
CA ARG A 279 -19.68 26.41 -16.73
C ARG A 279 -18.46 26.82 -17.58
N PRO A 280 -18.09 28.12 -17.64
CA PRO A 280 -16.82 28.55 -18.18
C PRO A 280 -15.67 28.08 -17.27
N ILE A 281 -14.63 27.53 -17.89
CA ILE A 281 -13.49 26.92 -17.19
C ILE A 281 -12.25 27.78 -17.39
N GLU A 282 -11.56 28.05 -16.29
CA GLU A 282 -10.25 28.69 -16.29
C GLU A 282 -9.18 27.60 -16.39
N VAL A 283 -8.27 27.74 -17.35
CA VAL A 283 -7.14 26.83 -17.56
C VAL A 283 -5.84 27.57 -17.28
N GLU A 284 -5.09 27.12 -16.27
CA GLU A 284 -3.80 27.70 -15.90
C GLU A 284 -2.66 26.68 -15.94
N LEU A 285 -1.46 27.17 -16.24
CA LEU A 285 -0.24 26.38 -16.06
C LEU A 285 0.01 26.21 -14.56
N SER A 286 0.35 24.99 -14.14
CA SER A 286 0.54 24.61 -12.75
C SER A 286 1.84 23.81 -12.59
N SER A 287 2.19 23.52 -11.34
CA SER A 287 3.33 22.67 -10.98
C SER A 287 2.87 21.34 -10.37
N GLN A 288 3.80 20.39 -10.34
CA GLN A 288 3.66 19.15 -9.57
C GLN A 288 3.46 19.45 -8.07
N ALA A 289 4.13 20.47 -7.52
CA ALA A 289 4.01 20.87 -6.12
C ALA A 289 2.61 21.36 -5.75
N SER A 290 1.95 22.12 -6.64
CA SER A 290 0.55 22.55 -6.45
C SER A 290 -0.41 21.35 -6.43
N LEU A 291 -0.20 20.38 -7.32
CA LEU A 291 -0.98 19.12 -7.34
C LEU A 291 -0.78 18.31 -6.06
N MET A 292 0.47 18.12 -5.61
CA MET A 292 0.77 17.40 -4.37
C MET A 292 0.15 18.10 -3.15
N LYS A 293 0.19 19.44 -3.09
CA LYS A 293 -0.42 20.23 -2.02
C LYS A 293 -1.95 20.04 -1.95
N ASP A 294 -2.63 20.07 -3.10
CA ASP A 294 -4.09 19.90 -3.15
C ASP A 294 -4.54 18.44 -2.98
N LEU A 295 -3.69 17.45 -3.30
CA LEU A 295 -3.92 16.02 -2.99
C LEU A 295 -3.69 15.67 -1.51
N PHE A 296 -2.74 16.34 -0.86
CA PHE A 296 -2.34 16.06 0.53
C PHE A 296 -2.51 17.31 1.43
N PRO A 297 -3.74 17.85 1.58
CA PRO A 297 -3.98 19.14 2.24
C PRO A 297 -3.70 19.14 3.74
N LEU A 298 -3.71 17.96 4.39
CA LEU A 298 -3.34 17.81 5.80
C LEU A 298 -1.83 17.59 6.03
N ALA A 299 -1.03 17.43 4.97
CA ALA A 299 0.42 17.33 5.02
C ALA A 299 1.06 18.72 5.30
N ARG A 300 0.84 19.23 6.52
CA ARG A 300 1.42 20.47 7.04
C ARG A 300 2.87 20.23 7.46
N GLY A 301 3.62 21.30 7.73
CA GLY A 301 5.00 21.19 8.20
C GLY A 301 6.00 20.71 7.17
N LEU A 302 5.66 20.77 5.88
CA LEU A 302 6.58 20.50 4.77
C LEU A 302 6.49 21.58 3.68
N ILE A 303 7.38 21.47 2.70
CA ILE A 303 7.35 22.19 1.43
C ILE A 303 7.41 21.13 0.32
N TRP A 304 6.57 21.25 -0.71
CA TRP A 304 6.66 20.41 -1.90
C TRP A 304 7.62 21.05 -2.90
N ASP A 305 8.73 20.38 -3.21
CA ASP A 305 9.57 20.69 -4.38
C ASP A 305 9.23 19.71 -5.50
N GLY A 306 8.37 20.16 -6.42
CA GLY A 306 7.72 19.28 -7.38
C GLY A 306 6.94 18.15 -6.68
N ALA A 307 7.26 16.90 -6.99
CA ALA A 307 6.72 15.72 -6.31
C ALA A 307 7.35 15.46 -4.92
N THR A 308 8.51 16.05 -4.61
CA THR A 308 9.35 15.71 -3.45
C THR A 308 8.92 16.48 -2.18
N PRO A 309 8.66 15.80 -1.06
CA PRO A 309 8.38 16.47 0.22
C PRO A 309 9.66 16.83 0.97
N HIS A 310 9.81 18.10 1.33
CA HIS A 310 10.84 18.60 2.25
C HIS A 310 10.20 18.96 3.59
N ILE A 311 10.33 18.06 4.57
CA ILE A 311 9.81 18.29 5.93
C ILE A 311 10.61 19.42 6.60
N LYS A 312 9.90 20.36 7.21
CA LYS A 312 10.49 21.49 7.92
C LYS A 312 11.05 21.04 9.28
N PRO A 313 12.07 21.74 9.83
CA PRO A 313 12.50 21.53 11.21
C PRO A 313 11.34 21.65 12.20
N TYR A 314 11.39 20.90 13.30
CA TYR A 314 10.36 20.88 14.32
C TYR A 314 10.18 22.26 14.97
N ASN A 315 8.99 22.84 14.83
CA ASN A 315 8.61 24.08 15.49
C ASN A 315 8.13 23.79 16.92
N HIS A 316 8.93 24.18 17.91
CA HIS A 316 8.59 24.04 19.34
C HIS A 316 7.50 25.01 19.82
N GLN A 317 7.26 26.13 19.11
CA GLN A 317 6.27 27.14 19.49
C GLN A 317 4.87 26.77 18.98
N PHE A 318 4.76 26.20 17.77
CA PHE A 318 3.48 25.92 17.12
C PHE A 318 3.35 24.46 16.70
N ALA A 319 2.99 23.59 17.65
CA ALA A 319 2.88 22.13 17.45
C ALA A 319 1.82 21.68 16.42
N TRP A 320 0.96 22.59 15.94
CA TRP A 320 0.01 22.36 14.84
C TRP A 320 0.59 22.66 13.45
N GLU A 321 1.77 23.28 13.37
CA GLU A 321 2.51 23.50 12.12
C GLU A 321 3.43 22.34 11.75
N ASN A 322 3.74 21.47 12.71
CA ASN A 322 4.64 20.33 12.51
C ASN A 322 4.02 19.24 11.63
N PHE A 323 4.86 18.54 10.88
CA PHE A 323 4.45 17.40 10.07
C PHE A 323 3.94 16.25 10.96
N ARG A 324 2.79 15.69 10.58
CA ARG A 324 2.14 14.56 11.28
C ARG A 324 2.00 13.32 10.40
N GLY A 325 2.11 13.47 9.09
CA GLY A 325 1.80 12.47 8.09
C GLY A 325 1.38 13.12 6.77
N PHE A 326 1.42 12.35 5.69
CA PHE A 326 0.90 12.80 4.38
C PHE A 326 -0.62 12.69 4.28
N ILE A 327 -1.23 11.83 5.10
CA ILE A 327 -2.65 11.55 5.13
C ILE A 327 -3.04 11.09 6.54
N SER A 328 -4.25 11.39 7.00
CA SER A 328 -4.73 10.93 8.30
C SER A 328 -5.62 9.68 8.18
N GLU A 329 -5.80 8.96 9.30
CA GLU A 329 -6.72 7.81 9.34
C GLU A 329 -8.18 8.28 9.17
N GLU A 330 -8.54 9.43 9.72
CA GLU A 330 -9.86 10.03 9.60
C GLU A 330 -10.21 10.39 8.14
N GLU A 331 -9.25 10.89 7.37
CA GLU A 331 -9.42 11.11 5.92
C GLU A 331 -9.76 9.81 5.18
N MET A 332 -9.18 8.68 5.58
CA MET A 332 -9.42 7.37 4.99
C MET A 332 -10.77 6.78 5.44
N VAL A 333 -11.11 6.90 6.72
CA VAL A 333 -12.42 6.52 7.26
C VAL A 333 -13.56 7.32 6.62
N MET A 334 -13.37 8.62 6.38
CA MET A 334 -14.39 9.43 5.69
C MET A 334 -14.55 9.04 4.21
N LEU A 335 -13.45 8.70 3.52
CA LEU A 335 -13.50 8.20 2.15
C LEU A 335 -14.31 6.89 2.03
N ILE A 336 -14.20 5.99 3.02
CA ILE A 336 -15.03 4.78 3.15
C ILE A 336 -16.51 5.15 3.36
N LYS A 337 -16.80 6.02 4.34
CA LYS A 337 -18.18 6.44 4.66
C LYS A 337 -18.91 7.06 3.47
N HIS A 338 -18.20 7.77 2.60
CA HIS A 338 -18.77 8.33 1.38
C HIS A 338 -19.26 7.27 0.37
N VAL A 339 -18.65 6.09 0.31
CA VAL A 339 -19.11 4.99 -0.55
C VAL A 339 -20.13 4.08 0.14
N GLU A 340 -20.00 3.83 1.45
CA GLU A 340 -20.94 3.00 2.21
C GLU A 340 -22.30 3.69 2.44
N VAL A 341 -22.26 4.99 2.74
CA VAL A 341 -23.42 5.78 3.17
C VAL A 341 -23.63 6.99 2.24
N PRO A 342 -23.83 6.78 0.92
CA PRO A 342 -23.86 7.86 -0.07
C PRO A 342 -25.00 8.85 0.16
N HIS A 343 -26.09 8.43 0.80
CA HIS A 343 -27.22 9.30 1.17
C HIS A 343 -26.89 10.33 2.27
N ARG A 344 -25.74 10.21 2.95
CA ARG A 344 -25.19 11.23 3.86
C ARG A 344 -24.14 12.12 3.18
N SER A 345 -23.83 11.86 1.91
CA SER A 345 -22.70 12.45 1.17
C SER A 345 -23.23 13.16 -0.08
N PRO A 346 -23.71 14.42 0.03
CA PRO A 346 -24.49 15.06 -1.03
C PRO A 346 -23.73 15.15 -2.36
N TYR A 347 -22.42 15.38 -2.34
CA TYR A 347 -21.61 15.43 -3.57
C TYR A 347 -21.26 14.04 -4.13
N SER A 348 -21.01 13.03 -3.29
CA SER A 348 -20.84 11.64 -3.74
C SER A 348 -22.12 11.03 -4.33
N LYS A 349 -23.31 11.56 -4.02
CA LYS A 349 -24.55 11.11 -4.64
C LYS A 349 -24.56 11.37 -6.15
N ASP A 350 -24.11 12.55 -6.58
CA ASP A 350 -24.11 12.97 -7.99
C ASP A 350 -22.88 12.46 -8.76
N CYS A 351 -21.82 12.06 -8.04
CA CYS A 351 -20.61 11.45 -8.59
C CYS A 351 -20.11 10.29 -7.71
N PRO A 352 -20.80 9.14 -7.74
CA PRO A 352 -20.45 8.01 -6.87
C PRO A 352 -19.09 7.38 -7.23
N GLN A 353 -18.56 7.64 -8.42
CA GLN A 353 -17.21 7.24 -8.82
C GLN A 353 -16.10 8.02 -8.10
N ARG A 354 -16.37 9.23 -7.61
CA ARG A 354 -15.31 10.16 -7.17
C ARG A 354 -14.48 9.67 -5.98
N PRO A 355 -15.03 9.04 -4.93
CA PRO A 355 -14.20 8.50 -3.84
C PRO A 355 -13.15 7.50 -4.33
N TYR A 356 -13.49 6.67 -5.33
CA TYR A 356 -12.54 5.73 -5.94
C TYR A 356 -11.48 6.45 -6.79
N GLU A 357 -11.85 7.46 -7.57
CA GLU A 357 -10.88 8.29 -8.32
C GLU A 357 -9.93 9.08 -7.41
N CYS A 358 -10.45 9.54 -6.26
CA CYS A 358 -9.67 10.17 -5.20
C CYS A 358 -8.68 9.18 -4.58
N LEU A 359 -9.11 7.94 -4.27
CA LEU A 359 -8.21 6.89 -3.78
C LEU A 359 -7.14 6.52 -4.82
N ILE A 360 -7.52 6.32 -6.09
CA ILE A 360 -6.58 6.02 -7.19
C ILE A 360 -5.49 7.10 -7.29
N SER A 361 -5.90 8.37 -7.32
CA SER A 361 -4.96 9.51 -7.34
C SER A 361 -4.09 9.54 -6.08
N THR A 362 -4.67 9.24 -4.92
CA THR A 362 -3.95 9.16 -3.64
C THR A 362 -2.87 8.07 -3.71
N LEU A 363 -3.21 6.83 -4.08
CA LEU A 363 -2.26 5.69 -4.16
C LEU A 363 -1.15 5.92 -5.18
N LYS A 364 -1.48 6.47 -6.36
CA LYS A 364 -0.53 6.75 -7.45
C LYS A 364 0.44 7.90 -7.15
N LYS A 365 0.01 8.91 -6.39
CA LYS A 365 0.82 10.10 -6.08
C LYS A 365 1.39 10.10 -4.66
N PHE A 366 1.03 9.16 -3.78
CA PHE A 366 1.58 9.09 -2.43
C PHE A 366 3.12 8.96 -2.48
N PRO A 367 3.88 9.72 -1.68
CA PRO A 367 5.34 9.78 -1.77
C PRO A 367 5.99 8.57 -1.09
N TRP A 368 5.71 7.36 -1.58
CA TRP A 368 6.13 6.08 -0.97
C TRP A 368 7.64 5.95 -0.70
N TYR A 369 8.47 6.68 -1.45
CA TYR A 369 9.92 6.74 -1.29
C TYR A 369 10.36 7.51 -0.03
N ALA A 370 9.49 8.33 0.58
CA ALA A 370 9.74 9.03 1.84
C ALA A 370 9.53 8.09 3.05
N THR A 371 10.19 6.93 3.04
CA THR A 371 9.94 5.82 3.99
C THR A 371 10.34 6.14 5.43
N GLU A 372 11.18 7.15 5.64
CA GLU A 372 11.50 7.75 6.93
C GLU A 372 10.34 8.55 7.54
N SER A 373 9.29 8.85 6.75
CA SER A 373 8.19 9.75 7.09
C SER A 373 6.80 9.10 6.99
N ILE A 374 6.76 7.83 6.59
CA ILE A 374 5.55 7.02 6.48
C ILE A 374 5.63 5.96 7.57
N THR A 375 4.55 5.79 8.34
CA THR A 375 4.46 4.80 9.43
C THR A 375 3.65 3.58 9.00
N ILE A 376 3.73 2.51 9.79
CA ILE A 376 2.87 1.33 9.62
C ILE A 376 1.38 1.72 9.65
N SER A 377 0.96 2.60 10.58
CA SER A 377 -0.39 3.14 10.65
C SER A 377 -0.81 3.88 9.37
N HIS A 378 0.02 4.78 8.84
CA HIS A 378 -0.28 5.50 7.59
C HIS A 378 -0.50 4.56 6.41
N ARG A 379 0.31 3.51 6.27
CA ARG A 379 0.08 2.47 5.27
C ARG A 379 -1.21 1.70 5.54
N GLN A 380 -1.45 1.32 6.78
CA GLN A 380 -2.61 0.50 7.16
C GLN A 380 -3.94 1.24 6.90
N ALA A 381 -3.99 2.56 7.11
CA ALA A 381 -5.14 3.39 6.76
C ALA A 381 -5.43 3.37 5.24
N LEU A 382 -4.39 3.55 4.41
CA LEU A 382 -4.49 3.47 2.94
C LEU A 382 -4.91 2.08 2.46
N TYR A 383 -4.34 1.03 3.04
CA TYR A 383 -4.68 -0.36 2.70
C TYR A 383 -6.14 -0.68 3.08
N SER A 384 -6.56 -0.36 4.31
CA SER A 384 -7.93 -0.65 4.80
C SER A 384 -8.99 0.12 4.00
N ALA A 385 -8.73 1.37 3.63
CA ALA A 385 -9.59 2.11 2.71
C ALA A 385 -9.62 1.48 1.31
N THR A 386 -8.50 0.99 0.80
CA THR A 386 -8.45 0.33 -0.51
C THR A 386 -9.22 -0.98 -0.51
N GLU A 387 -8.99 -1.84 0.48
CA GLU A 387 -9.72 -3.09 0.67
C GLU A 387 -11.23 -2.83 0.71
N ARG A 388 -11.67 -1.86 1.53
CA ARG A 388 -13.08 -1.58 1.71
C ARG A 388 -13.73 -0.93 0.49
N LEU A 389 -13.05 0.00 -0.20
CA LEU A 389 -13.55 0.57 -1.45
C LEU A 389 -13.63 -0.48 -2.56
N VAL A 390 -12.68 -1.42 -2.65
CA VAL A 390 -12.74 -2.54 -3.61
C VAL A 390 -14.00 -3.39 -3.37
N GLN A 391 -14.27 -3.80 -2.12
CA GLN A 391 -15.47 -4.57 -1.77
C GLN A 391 -16.76 -3.83 -2.13
N VAL A 392 -16.90 -2.56 -1.74
CA VAL A 392 -18.11 -1.76 -1.98
C VAL A 392 -18.30 -1.47 -3.48
N LEU A 393 -17.22 -1.38 -4.27
CA LEU A 393 -17.31 -1.23 -5.72
C LEU A 393 -17.75 -2.53 -6.40
N MET A 394 -17.22 -3.68 -5.98
CA MET A 394 -17.66 -5.00 -6.46
C MET A 394 -19.16 -5.20 -6.20
N ASP A 395 -19.60 -5.03 -4.96
CA ASP A 395 -21.01 -5.17 -4.56
C ASP A 395 -21.96 -4.30 -5.40
N LYS A 396 -21.52 -3.10 -5.79
CA LYS A 396 -22.34 -2.17 -6.61
C LYS A 396 -22.32 -2.49 -8.09
N ILE A 397 -21.23 -3.05 -8.61
CA ILE A 397 -21.14 -3.55 -9.99
C ILE A 397 -22.01 -4.80 -10.15
N ASP A 398 -21.93 -5.75 -9.22
CA ASP A 398 -22.68 -7.00 -9.27
C ASP A 398 -24.20 -6.79 -9.10
N ARG A 399 -24.59 -5.70 -8.42
CA ARG A 399 -25.99 -5.24 -8.28
C ARG A 399 -26.45 -4.28 -9.39
N ASP A 400 -25.60 -3.99 -10.39
CA ASP A 400 -25.85 -3.03 -11.48
C ASP A 400 -26.36 -1.65 -11.00
N SER A 401 -25.87 -1.17 -9.85
CA SER A 401 -26.46 -0.03 -9.14
C SER A 401 -26.24 1.33 -9.83
N ASP A 402 -25.19 1.45 -10.63
CA ASP A 402 -24.91 2.59 -11.51
C ASP A 402 -23.92 2.15 -12.60
N SER A 403 -24.44 1.47 -13.62
CA SER A 403 -23.63 0.92 -14.73
C SER A 403 -22.83 1.96 -15.53
N ILE A 404 -23.17 3.25 -15.41
CA ILE A 404 -22.51 4.35 -16.12
C ILE A 404 -21.26 4.79 -15.36
N ASN A 405 -21.38 5.05 -14.05
CA ASN A 405 -20.30 5.61 -13.24
C ASN A 405 -19.52 4.55 -12.44
N LEU A 406 -20.21 3.50 -11.97
CA LEU A 406 -19.65 2.41 -11.17
C LEU A 406 -19.54 1.15 -12.02
N ASN A 407 -18.51 1.13 -12.87
CA ASN A 407 -18.35 0.13 -13.92
C ASN A 407 -17.02 -0.63 -13.80
N LYS A 408 -16.88 -1.70 -14.60
CA LYS A 408 -15.66 -2.54 -14.62
C LYS A 408 -14.40 -1.78 -15.02
N GLN A 409 -14.49 -0.67 -15.76
CA GLN A 409 -13.31 0.15 -16.09
C GLN A 409 -12.80 0.90 -14.86
N LEU A 410 -13.69 1.44 -14.02
CA LEU A 410 -13.32 2.03 -12.72
C LEU A 410 -12.73 0.97 -11.79
N GLN A 411 -13.30 -0.24 -11.78
CA GLN A 411 -12.77 -1.38 -11.03
C GLN A 411 -11.32 -1.66 -11.47
N ILE A 412 -11.07 -1.95 -12.75
CA ILE A 412 -9.73 -2.24 -13.30
C ILE A 412 -8.72 -1.13 -12.95
N ARG A 413 -9.11 0.15 -13.04
CA ARG A 413 -8.25 1.27 -12.62
C ARG A 413 -7.87 1.21 -11.14
N LEU A 414 -8.82 0.90 -10.26
CA LEU A 414 -8.58 0.73 -8.82
C LEU A 414 -7.70 -0.50 -8.53
N ILE A 415 -7.93 -1.64 -9.20
CA ILE A 415 -7.09 -2.84 -9.10
C ILE A 415 -5.65 -2.50 -9.50
N ASN A 416 -5.47 -1.88 -10.67
CA ASN A 416 -4.15 -1.52 -11.18
C ASN A 416 -3.43 -0.57 -10.23
N ALA A 417 -4.11 0.43 -9.67
CA ALA A 417 -3.53 1.33 -8.67
C ALA A 417 -3.14 0.61 -7.36
N ALA A 418 -3.95 -0.35 -6.90
CA ALA A 418 -3.70 -1.11 -5.68
C ALA A 418 -2.57 -2.14 -5.83
N LEU A 419 -2.58 -2.96 -6.88
CA LEU A 419 -1.57 -4.00 -7.10
C LEU A 419 -0.22 -3.43 -7.57
N SER A 420 -0.21 -2.31 -8.30
CA SER A 420 1.03 -1.57 -8.60
C SER A 420 1.52 -0.69 -7.44
N CYS A 421 0.77 -0.57 -6.33
CA CYS A 421 1.18 0.25 -5.19
C CYS A 421 2.52 -0.27 -4.60
N PRO A 422 3.59 0.53 -4.55
CA PRO A 422 4.86 0.11 -3.96
C PRO A 422 4.81 0.10 -2.42
N GLY A 423 3.82 0.78 -1.82
CA GLY A 423 3.58 0.81 -0.38
C GLY A 423 3.03 -0.49 0.21
N PHE A 424 2.27 -1.25 -0.56
CA PHE A 424 1.58 -2.45 -0.08
C PHE A 424 2.51 -3.67 -0.06
N THR A 425 2.47 -4.43 1.02
CA THR A 425 3.23 -5.68 1.16
C THR A 425 2.71 -6.76 0.20
N PRO A 426 3.47 -7.83 -0.08
CA PRO A 426 3.00 -8.93 -0.90
C PRO A 426 1.69 -9.55 -0.38
N LEU A 427 1.53 -9.68 0.95
CA LEU A 427 0.29 -10.14 1.59
C LEU A 427 -0.89 -9.18 1.39
N MET A 428 -0.68 -7.86 1.53
CA MET A 428 -1.71 -6.86 1.25
C MET A 428 -2.20 -6.94 -0.20
N LYS A 429 -1.28 -7.16 -1.15
CA LYS A 429 -1.61 -7.33 -2.57
C LYS A 429 -2.31 -8.66 -2.84
N ASP A 430 -1.93 -9.74 -2.15
CA ASP A 430 -2.55 -11.06 -2.26
C ASP A 430 -4.01 -11.02 -1.80
N ASN A 431 -4.28 -10.41 -0.64
CA ASN A 431 -5.65 -10.20 -0.14
C ASN A 431 -6.54 -9.49 -1.17
N ILE A 432 -6.04 -8.41 -1.78
CA ILE A 432 -6.76 -7.67 -2.82
C ILE A 432 -6.96 -8.52 -4.08
N ALA A 433 -5.90 -9.18 -4.56
CA ALA A 433 -5.95 -10.06 -5.72
C ALA A 433 -6.95 -11.21 -5.54
N TRP A 434 -7.01 -11.80 -4.34
CA TRP A 434 -7.97 -12.84 -4.00
C TRP A 434 -9.41 -12.33 -4.04
N MET A 435 -9.73 -11.21 -3.38
CA MET A 435 -11.11 -10.67 -3.37
C MET A 435 -11.65 -10.52 -4.79
N LEU A 436 -10.78 -10.10 -5.71
CA LEU A 436 -11.11 -9.80 -7.09
C LEU A 436 -10.96 -10.99 -8.05
N ASN A 437 -10.59 -12.18 -7.56
CA ASN A 437 -10.28 -13.37 -8.36
C ASN A 437 -9.23 -13.13 -9.46
N VAL A 438 -8.23 -12.28 -9.19
CA VAL A 438 -7.14 -11.95 -10.13
C VAL A 438 -6.29 -13.19 -10.38
N SER A 439 -6.11 -13.54 -11.65
CA SER A 439 -5.39 -14.77 -12.04
C SER A 439 -3.93 -14.74 -11.58
N GLU A 440 -3.34 -15.91 -11.28
CA GLU A 440 -1.93 -15.98 -10.83
C GLU A 440 -0.96 -15.39 -11.87
N ALA A 441 -1.27 -15.52 -13.17
CA ALA A 441 -0.50 -14.91 -14.25
C ALA A 441 -0.51 -13.38 -14.20
N GLU A 442 -1.66 -12.79 -13.87
CA GLU A 442 -1.82 -11.35 -13.70
C GLU A 442 -1.21 -10.85 -12.38
N GLN A 443 -1.31 -11.61 -11.29
CA GLN A 443 -0.59 -11.32 -10.04
C GLN A 443 0.93 -11.26 -10.25
N ARG A 444 1.49 -12.20 -11.04
CA ARG A 444 2.91 -12.20 -11.43
C ARG A 444 3.28 -10.96 -12.26
N HIS A 445 2.38 -10.39 -13.06
CA HIS A 445 2.61 -9.13 -13.77
C HIS A 445 2.83 -7.94 -12.82
N PHE A 446 2.20 -7.96 -11.64
CA PHE A 446 2.44 -6.98 -10.56
C PHE A 446 3.65 -7.31 -9.67
N GLY A 447 4.47 -8.31 -10.04
CA GLY A 447 5.66 -8.72 -9.29
C GLY A 447 5.35 -9.50 -8.01
N GLN A 448 4.16 -10.09 -7.88
CA GLN A 448 3.85 -10.94 -6.72
C GLN A 448 4.75 -12.18 -6.68
N PRO A 449 5.26 -12.56 -5.50
CA PRO A 449 5.96 -13.82 -5.30
C PRO A 449 4.99 -15.01 -5.36
N ARG A 450 5.53 -16.22 -5.47
CA ARG A 450 4.73 -17.43 -5.19
C ARG A 450 4.32 -17.43 -3.73
N ALA A 451 3.11 -17.93 -3.46
CA ALA A 451 2.50 -17.95 -2.14
C ALA A 451 2.56 -16.59 -1.42
N ALA A 452 2.14 -15.51 -2.08
CA ALA A 452 2.17 -14.17 -1.50
C ALA A 452 1.32 -14.05 -0.20
N TYR A 453 0.26 -14.86 -0.07
CA TYR A 453 -0.48 -15.08 1.19
C TYR A 453 0.37 -15.54 2.37
N ALA A 454 1.53 -16.15 2.13
CA ALA A 454 2.44 -16.66 3.15
C ALA A 454 3.54 -15.66 3.54
N TRP A 455 3.54 -14.45 2.96
CA TRP A 455 4.45 -13.35 3.34
C TRP A 455 3.98 -12.60 4.58
N ARG A 456 3.54 -13.35 5.60
CA ARG A 456 3.12 -12.79 6.88
C ARG A 456 4.35 -12.41 7.70
N HIS A 457 4.26 -11.27 8.37
CA HIS A 457 5.36 -10.66 9.12
C HIS A 457 6.55 -10.20 8.24
N GLN A 458 6.33 -10.00 6.94
CA GLN A 458 7.19 -9.18 6.07
C GLN A 458 6.47 -7.87 5.80
N TYR A 459 6.84 -6.87 6.58
CA TYR A 459 6.27 -5.53 6.56
C TYR A 459 7.05 -4.58 5.66
N SER A 460 8.33 -4.83 5.33
CA SER A 460 9.12 -3.99 4.41
C SER A 460 9.83 -4.79 3.30
N LEU A 461 10.16 -6.06 3.53
CA LEU A 461 10.70 -6.96 2.52
C LEU A 461 9.68 -7.24 1.40
N ALA A 462 10.11 -7.03 0.16
CA ALA A 462 9.37 -7.40 -1.04
C ALA A 462 10.32 -8.02 -2.09
N PRO A 463 9.81 -8.80 -3.07
CA PRO A 463 10.61 -9.28 -4.20
C PRO A 463 11.22 -8.13 -5.00
N LYS A 464 12.50 -8.28 -5.34
CA LYS A 464 13.19 -7.39 -6.27
C LYS A 464 12.67 -7.64 -7.70
N PRO A 465 12.23 -6.61 -8.43
CA PRO A 465 11.74 -6.77 -9.80
C PRO A 465 12.76 -7.47 -10.71
N GLY A 466 12.28 -8.44 -11.49
CA GLY A 466 13.09 -9.21 -12.44
C GLY A 466 13.90 -10.37 -11.84
N VAL A 467 13.88 -10.58 -10.52
CA VAL A 467 14.53 -11.76 -9.91
C VAL A 467 13.67 -13.02 -10.13
N PRO A 468 14.26 -14.16 -10.56
CA PRO A 468 13.53 -15.42 -10.70
C PRO A 468 12.91 -15.92 -9.38
N LEU A 469 11.73 -16.53 -9.48
CA LEU A 469 10.96 -17.00 -8.33
C LEU A 469 11.68 -18.09 -7.51
N ASP A 470 12.46 -18.95 -8.16
CA ASP A 470 13.23 -20.00 -7.50
C ASP A 470 14.41 -19.45 -6.69
N VAL A 471 15.00 -18.32 -7.09
CA VAL A 471 15.97 -17.59 -6.26
C VAL A 471 15.28 -17.08 -5.00
N ILE A 472 14.12 -16.44 -5.12
CA ILE A 472 13.35 -15.95 -3.96
C ILE A 472 13.00 -17.10 -3.01
N GLU A 473 12.48 -18.21 -3.54
CA GLU A 473 12.15 -19.42 -2.76
C GLU A 473 13.37 -20.01 -2.05
N TRP A 474 14.55 -20.01 -2.69
CA TRP A 474 15.78 -20.51 -2.07
C TRP A 474 16.20 -19.66 -0.85
N TYR A 475 16.15 -18.33 -0.93
CA TYR A 475 16.44 -17.47 0.23
C TYR A 475 15.41 -17.66 1.36
N ILE A 476 14.13 -17.78 1.03
CA ILE A 476 13.07 -18.06 2.02
C ILE A 476 13.33 -19.41 2.70
N ALA A 477 13.67 -20.45 1.94
CA ALA A 477 14.02 -21.77 2.48
C ALA A 477 15.25 -21.69 3.41
N MET A 478 16.33 -21.00 3.02
CA MET A 478 17.50 -20.82 3.89
C MET A 478 17.17 -20.08 5.19
N ILE A 479 16.32 -19.05 5.14
CA ILE A 479 15.86 -18.32 6.33
C ILE A 479 14.99 -19.21 7.22
N ARG A 480 14.01 -19.92 6.65
CA ARG A 480 13.13 -20.86 7.36
C ARG A 480 13.94 -21.97 8.03
N ASP A 481 14.81 -22.63 7.28
CA ASP A 481 15.52 -23.81 7.74
C ASP A 481 16.54 -23.43 8.83
N GLN A 482 17.22 -22.28 8.71
CA GLN A 482 18.10 -21.79 9.77
C GLN A 482 17.32 -21.35 11.02
N THR A 483 16.23 -20.59 10.89
CA THR A 483 15.43 -20.18 12.06
C THR A 483 14.77 -21.38 12.75
N HIS A 484 14.46 -22.45 12.01
CA HIS A 484 14.01 -23.71 12.59
C HIS A 484 15.13 -24.44 13.35
N ARG A 485 16.37 -24.49 12.81
CA ARG A 485 17.55 -24.98 13.55
C ARG A 485 17.77 -24.19 14.84
N ASP A 486 17.73 -22.86 14.76
CA ASP A 486 17.90 -21.97 15.92
C ASP A 486 16.80 -22.16 16.96
N PHE A 487 15.56 -22.44 16.54
CA PHE A 487 14.45 -22.80 17.42
C PHE A 487 14.70 -24.13 18.15
N LEU A 488 15.12 -25.19 17.44
CA LEU A 488 15.37 -26.50 18.03
C LEU A 488 16.48 -26.49 19.10
N CYS A 489 17.45 -25.58 18.96
CA CYS A 489 18.52 -25.38 19.95
C CYS A 489 18.07 -24.66 21.24
N ARG A 490 16.82 -24.17 21.33
CA ARG A 490 16.33 -23.45 22.53
C ARG A 490 15.92 -24.41 23.67
N PRO A 491 16.03 -23.98 24.94
CA PRO A 491 15.48 -24.73 26.08
C PRO A 491 13.99 -25.05 25.90
N HIS A 492 13.54 -26.17 26.45
CA HIS A 492 12.17 -26.68 26.24
C HIS A 492 11.08 -25.64 26.51
N ALA A 493 11.15 -24.91 27.63
CA ALA A 493 10.14 -23.90 27.98
C ALA A 493 10.02 -22.80 26.91
N ALA A 494 11.14 -22.30 26.39
CA ALA A 494 11.17 -21.30 25.34
C ALA A 494 10.72 -21.86 23.97
N ARG A 495 10.90 -23.17 23.72
CA ARG A 495 10.35 -23.83 22.52
C ARG A 495 8.83 -23.95 22.59
N THR A 496 8.27 -24.33 23.75
CA THR A 496 6.82 -24.43 23.93
C THR A 496 6.12 -23.08 23.69
N GLU A 497 6.61 -22.00 24.31
CA GLU A 497 6.04 -20.65 24.11
C GLU A 497 6.10 -20.19 22.64
N LEU A 498 7.21 -20.45 21.95
CA LEU A 498 7.36 -20.10 20.54
C LEU A 498 6.53 -20.99 19.60
N GLN A 499 6.28 -22.24 19.98
CA GLN A 499 5.44 -23.16 19.22
C GLN A 499 3.96 -22.77 19.31
N GLU A 500 3.46 -22.46 20.51
CA GLU A 500 2.09 -21.96 20.73
C GLU A 500 1.81 -20.64 19.97
N LYS A 501 2.82 -19.77 19.86
CA LYS A 501 2.76 -18.57 19.01
C LYS A 501 2.88 -18.92 17.52
N GLY A 502 3.69 -19.92 17.17
CA GLY A 502 3.87 -20.42 15.81
C GLY A 502 2.60 -21.02 15.20
N GLU A 503 1.76 -21.69 16.00
CA GLU A 503 0.45 -22.22 15.58
C GLU A 503 -0.51 -21.13 15.05
N GLN A 504 -0.26 -19.86 15.41
CA GLN A 504 -1.08 -18.73 14.98
C GLN A 504 -0.59 -18.11 13.67
N THR A 505 0.49 -18.60 13.05
CA THR A 505 1.10 -18.04 11.82
C THR A 505 1.43 -19.09 10.76
N ASP A 506 1.63 -18.62 9.52
CA ASP A 506 2.25 -19.40 8.47
C ASP A 506 3.76 -19.57 8.74
N MET A 507 4.30 -20.76 8.43
CA MET A 507 5.68 -21.16 8.72
C MET A 507 6.59 -21.20 7.47
N THR A 508 6.16 -20.61 6.35
CA THR A 508 6.94 -20.45 5.10
C THR A 508 8.28 -19.74 5.36
N TRP A 509 8.29 -18.74 6.24
CA TRP A 509 9.50 -18.03 6.69
C TRP A 509 10.09 -18.59 8.00
N GLY A 510 9.56 -19.71 8.49
CA GLY A 510 9.96 -20.33 9.76
C GLY A 510 9.72 -19.41 10.95
N TYR A 511 10.72 -19.30 11.83
CA TYR A 511 10.66 -18.44 13.01
C TYR A 511 11.27 -17.04 12.76
N PHE A 512 11.31 -16.57 11.50
CA PHE A 512 11.78 -15.22 11.16
C PHE A 512 11.08 -14.13 11.98
N TRP A 513 9.76 -14.22 12.12
CA TRP A 513 8.94 -13.30 12.93
C TRP A 513 9.41 -13.20 14.40
N ALA A 514 9.94 -14.30 14.96
CA ALA A 514 10.48 -14.33 16.33
C ALA A 514 11.88 -13.71 16.44
N GLU A 515 12.67 -13.70 15.35
CA GLU A 515 13.96 -12.99 15.26
C GLU A 515 13.76 -11.46 15.12
N LEU A 516 12.63 -11.03 14.53
CA LEU A 516 12.23 -9.61 14.46
C LEU A 516 11.86 -9.06 15.85
N GLY A 517 11.16 -9.86 16.66
CA GLY A 517 10.77 -9.47 18.03
C GLY A 517 9.83 -8.26 18.09
N HIS A 518 8.97 -8.07 17.08
CA HIS A 518 8.03 -6.96 17.06
C HIS A 518 6.96 -7.08 18.17
N ASN A 519 6.86 -6.04 19.00
CA ASN A 519 5.79 -5.89 19.99
C ASN A 519 4.63 -5.12 19.34
N PHE A 520 3.54 -5.82 19.00
CA PHE A 520 2.35 -5.21 18.39
C PHE A 520 1.65 -4.22 19.33
N GLY A 521 1.11 -3.14 18.75
CA GLY A 521 0.47 -2.04 19.46
C GLY A 521 1.02 -0.67 19.04
N PRO A 522 0.69 0.42 19.76
CA PRO A 522 0.94 1.79 19.31
C PRO A 522 2.40 2.11 18.96
N GLN A 523 3.37 1.45 19.57
CA GLN A 523 4.79 1.62 19.23
C GLN A 523 5.13 1.05 17.84
N PHE A 524 4.55 -0.10 17.48
CA PHE A 524 4.69 -0.71 16.15
C PHE A 524 3.98 0.13 15.09
N ASP A 525 2.77 0.59 15.38
CA ASP A 525 1.96 1.40 14.46
C ASP A 525 2.64 2.73 14.09
N GLN A 526 3.45 3.28 15.01
CA GLN A 526 4.25 4.49 14.80
C GLN A 526 5.67 4.25 14.27
N MET A 527 6.12 3.00 14.10
CA MET A 527 7.40 2.75 13.43
C MET A 527 7.32 3.15 11.96
N THR A 528 8.39 3.77 11.47
CA THR A 528 8.51 4.17 10.06
C THR A 528 8.80 2.95 9.18
N LEU A 529 8.38 2.99 7.92
CA LEU A 529 8.63 1.90 6.96
C LEU A 529 10.14 1.61 6.83
N ALA A 530 10.96 2.67 6.87
CA ALA A 530 12.41 2.58 6.90
C ALA A 530 12.94 1.90 8.17
N LYS A 531 12.38 2.21 9.36
CA LYS A 531 12.83 1.59 10.60
C LYS A 531 12.51 0.09 10.63
N VAL A 532 11.35 -0.29 10.11
CA VAL A 532 10.96 -1.70 9.98
C VAL A 532 11.81 -2.41 8.93
N ALA A 533 12.14 -1.75 7.81
CA ALA A 533 13.09 -2.26 6.83
C ALA A 533 14.47 -2.51 7.47
N GLN A 534 14.99 -1.57 8.26
CA GLN A 534 16.26 -1.77 8.97
C GLN A 534 16.23 -3.03 9.85
N ILE A 535 15.14 -3.25 10.60
CA ILE A 535 15.01 -4.43 11.48
C ILE A 535 14.96 -5.72 10.65
N GLU A 536 14.15 -5.75 9.59
CA GLU A 536 13.98 -6.95 8.74
C GLU A 536 15.26 -7.32 7.98
N PHE A 537 15.91 -6.35 7.32
CA PHE A 537 17.16 -6.60 6.59
C PHE A 537 18.29 -7.03 7.53
N SER A 538 18.41 -6.41 8.71
CA SER A 538 19.36 -6.86 9.74
C SER A 538 19.03 -8.26 10.26
N ALA A 539 17.76 -8.64 10.39
CA ALA A 539 17.39 -10.00 10.77
C ALA A 539 17.78 -11.02 9.68
N VAL A 540 17.52 -10.71 8.40
CA VAL A 540 17.95 -11.55 7.27
C VAL A 540 19.47 -11.73 7.26
N GLU A 541 20.25 -10.66 7.38
CA GLU A 541 21.71 -10.74 7.44
C GLU A 541 22.19 -11.61 8.62
N ARG A 542 21.66 -11.41 9.82
CA ARG A 542 22.00 -12.22 11.00
C ARG A 542 21.71 -13.70 10.79
N ILE A 543 20.56 -14.05 10.20
CA ILE A 543 20.17 -15.43 9.94
C ILE A 543 21.07 -16.06 8.87
N LEU A 544 21.26 -15.39 7.73
CA LEU A 544 22.12 -15.89 6.66
C LEU A 544 23.58 -16.03 7.12
N SER A 545 24.06 -15.18 8.03
CA SER A 545 25.41 -15.29 8.62
C SER A 545 25.63 -16.52 9.51
N ARG A 546 24.55 -17.20 9.91
CA ARG A 546 24.54 -18.50 10.61
C ARG A 546 24.31 -19.67 9.64
N ALA A 547 23.58 -19.43 8.55
CA ALA A 547 23.22 -20.44 7.55
C ALA A 547 24.32 -20.72 6.52
N LEU A 548 25.14 -19.72 6.17
CA LEU A 548 26.07 -19.75 5.03
C LEU A 548 27.54 -19.67 5.46
N PRO A 549 28.48 -20.27 4.69
CA PRO A 549 29.91 -20.14 4.92
C PRO A 549 30.38 -18.69 4.76
N ARG A 550 31.38 -18.27 5.54
CA ARG A 550 31.92 -16.89 5.51
C ARG A 550 33.03 -16.67 4.47
N THR A 551 33.59 -17.75 3.93
CA THR A 551 34.77 -17.79 3.05
C THR A 551 34.55 -18.76 1.91
#